data_AF-A0A370KRG9-F1
#
_entry.id   AF-A0A370KRG9-F1
#
_cell.length_a   1.000
_cell.length_b   1.000
_cell.length_c   1.000
_cell.angle_alpha   90.00
_cell.angle_beta   90.00
_cell.angle_gamma   90.00
#
_symmetry.space_group_name_H-M   'P 1'
#
loop_
_entity.id
_entity.type
_entity.pdbx_description
1 polymer ?
#
loop_
_entity_poly.entity_id
_entity_poly.type
_entity_poly.pdbx_seq_one_letter_code
_entity_poly.pdbx_strand_id
1 'polypeptide(L)' 'MTSPSLVSRKISDVEDILSSVRFLNEAVFLAASGLGTTEHMNAIQAVCDEIENKLLIVSDRLEEVREELK' A
#
# COMPACT_ATOMS: atom_id res chain seq x y z
N MET A 1 -7.23 26.11 16.36
CA MET A 1 -6.87 24.98 15.48
C MET A 1 -5.76 25.46 14.57
N THR A 2 -4.54 24.95 14.76
CA THR A 2 -3.41 25.23 13.86
C THR A 2 -3.64 24.50 12.54
N SER A 3 -3.53 25.20 11.41
CA SER A 3 -3.61 24.55 10.09
C SER A 3 -2.53 23.48 9.97
N PRO A 4 -2.84 22.29 9.41
CA PRO A 4 -1.83 21.26 9.16
C PRO A 4 -0.69 21.82 8.33
N SER A 5 0.55 21.48 8.70
CA SER A 5 1.73 21.89 7.93
C SER A 5 1.64 21.34 6.50
N LEU A 6 2.26 22.03 5.54
CA LEU A 6 2.33 21.54 4.15
C LEU A 6 2.96 20.14 4.06
N VAL A 7 3.81 19.78 5.01
CA VAL A 7 4.42 18.45 5.12
C VAL A 7 3.38 17.41 5.54
N SER A 8 2.55 17.71 6.54
CA SER A 8 1.47 16.81 6.99
C SER A 8 0.46 16.52 5.89
N ARG A 9 0.12 17.49 5.04
CA ARG A 9 -0.76 17.25 3.88
C ARG A 9 -0.12 16.31 2.86
N LYS A 10 1.16 16.52 2.54
CA LYS A 10 1.89 15.65 1.61
C LYS A 10 2.02 14.22 2.11
N ILE A 11 2.15 14.01 3.42
CA ILE A 11 2.17 12.66 4.01
C ILE A 11 0.81 11.98 3.79
N SER A 12 -0.29 12.68 4.09
CA SER A 12 -1.65 12.18 3.86
C SER A 12 -1.90 11.81 2.40
N ASP A 13 -1.45 12.65 1.45
CA ASP A 13 -1.58 12.36 0.02
C ASP A 13 -0.84 11.05 -0.37
N VAL A 14 0.31 10.77 0.25
CA VAL A 14 1.06 9.53 0.02
C VAL A 14 0.34 8.33 0.64
N GLU A 15 -0.24 8.46 1.84
CA GLU A 15 -1.04 7.40 2.48
C GLU A 15 -2.26 6.99 1.63
N ASP A 16 -2.93 7.97 1.02
CA ASP A 16 -4.06 7.73 0.11
C ASP A 16 -3.62 6.95 -1.16
N ILE A 17 -2.44 7.31 -1.71
CA ILE A 17 -1.85 6.59 -2.85
C ILE A 17 -1.48 5.16 -2.43
N LEU A 18 -0.83 4.96 -1.28
CA LEU A 18 -0.46 3.63 -0.79
C LEU A 18 -1.69 2.75 -0.58
N SER A 19 -2.76 3.30 -0.01
CA SER A 19 -4.03 2.61 0.17
C SER A 19 -4.60 2.17 -1.18
N SER A 20 -4.57 3.06 -2.18
CA SER A 20 -5.03 2.75 -3.54
C SER A 20 -4.20 1.63 -4.19
N VAL A 21 -2.89 1.62 -4.00
CA VAL A 21 -2.00 0.57 -4.53
C VAL A 21 -2.28 -0.78 -3.86
N ARG A 22 -2.55 -0.82 -2.55
CA ARG A 22 -2.95 -2.07 -1.84
C ARG A 22 -4.22 -2.65 -2.46
N PHE A 23 -5.25 -1.83 -2.67
CA PHE A 23 -6.49 -2.28 -3.31
C PHE A 23 -6.28 -2.80 -4.74
N LEU A 24 -5.45 -2.11 -5.53
CA LEU A 24 -5.15 -2.56 -6.90
C LEU A 24 -4.38 -3.89 -6.91
N ASN A 25 -3.48 -4.08 -5.95
CA ASN A 25 -2.74 -5.34 -5.79
C ASN A 25 -3.67 -6.51 -5.50
N GLU A 26 -4.64 -6.34 -4.59
CA GLU A 26 -5.66 -7.34 -4.31
C GLU A 26 -6.54 -7.62 -5.54
N ALA A 27 -6.92 -6.58 -6.30
CA ALA A 27 -7.68 -6.74 -7.53
C ALA A 27 -6.93 -7.55 -8.60
N VAL A 28 -5.61 -7.38 -8.72
CA VAL A 28 -4.77 -8.19 -9.61
C VAL A 28 -4.76 -9.66 -9.19
N PHE A 29 -4.62 -9.93 -7.89
CA PHE A 29 -4.69 -11.30 -7.36
C PHE A 29 -6.05 -11.95 -7.70
N LEU A 30 -7.15 -11.25 -7.46
CA LEU A 30 -8.49 -11.74 -7.77
C LEU A 30 -8.69 -11.97 -9.27
N ALA A 31 -8.25 -11.05 -10.13
CA ALA A 31 -8.33 -11.21 -11.59
C ALA A 31 -7.50 -12.40 -12.07
N ALA A 32 -6.30 -12.60 -11.50
CA ALA A 32 -5.41 -13.70 -11.81
C ALA A 32 -6.00 -15.06 -11.44
N SER A 33 -6.80 -15.12 -10.36
CA SER A 33 -7.50 -16.35 -9.97
C SER A 33 -8.45 -16.87 -11.08
N GLY A 34 -8.96 -15.98 -11.94
CA GLY A 34 -9.77 -16.31 -13.11
C GLY A 34 -9.01 -16.96 -14.28
N LEU A 35 -7.68 -16.97 -14.27
CA LEU A 35 -6.84 -17.49 -15.38
C LEU A 35 -6.53 -19.01 -15.28
N GLY A 36 -6.97 -19.67 -14.21
CA GLY A 36 -7.13 -21.15 -14.16
C GLY A 36 -5.86 -22.00 -14.07
N THR A 37 -4.67 -21.41 -13.86
CA THR A 37 -3.40 -22.15 -13.74
C THR A 37 -2.76 -21.94 -12.37
N THR A 38 -2.70 -23.01 -11.56
CA THR A 38 -2.25 -22.95 -10.15
C THR A 38 -0.84 -22.39 -9.97
N GLU A 39 0.09 -22.70 -10.87
CA GLU A 39 1.46 -22.18 -10.80
C GLU A 39 1.54 -20.66 -11.00
N HIS A 40 0.79 -20.13 -11.98
CA HIS A 40 0.69 -18.69 -12.18
C HIS A 40 -0.03 -17.99 -11.04
N MET A 41 -1.07 -18.62 -10.46
CA MET A 41 -1.74 -18.09 -9.27
C MET A 41 -0.79 -18.01 -8.08
N ASN A 42 0.01 -19.05 -7.83
CA ASN A 42 0.99 -19.05 -6.73
C ASN A 42 2.06 -17.97 -6.92
N ALA A 43 2.56 -17.79 -8.16
CA ALA A 43 3.54 -16.75 -8.47
C ALA A 43 2.95 -15.35 -8.27
N ILE A 44 1.71 -15.13 -8.71
CA ILE A 44 1.01 -13.85 -8.54
C ILE A 44 0.71 -13.60 -7.07
N GLN A 45 0.28 -14.61 -6.32
CA GLN A 45 0.07 -14.51 -4.87
C GLN A 45 1.34 -14.08 -4.14
N ALA A 46 2.47 -14.73 -4.43
CA ALA A 46 3.75 -14.39 -3.79
C ALA A 46 4.17 -12.93 -4.08
N VAL A 47 3.93 -12.45 -5.31
CA VAL A 47 4.19 -11.05 -5.67
C VAL A 47 3.24 -10.11 -4.94
N CYS A 48 1.94 -10.45 -4.85
CA CYS A 48 0.96 -9.65 -4.15
C CYS A 48 1.26 -9.56 -2.65
N ASP A 49 1.64 -10.67 -2.01
CA ASP A 49 2.02 -10.71 -0.60
C ASP A 49 3.26 -9.82 -0.33
N GLU A 50 4.25 -9.87 -1.23
CA GLU A 50 5.46 -9.04 -1.11
C GLU A 50 5.16 -7.54 -1.32
N ILE A 51 4.26 -7.20 -2.25
CA ILE A 51 3.80 -5.81 -2.43
C ILE A 51 3.07 -5.33 -1.18
N GLU A 52 2.17 -6.14 -0.64
CA GLU A 52 1.41 -5.82 0.57
C GLU A 52 2.34 -5.56 1.77
N ASN A 53 3.30 -6.45 2.00
CA ASN A 53 4.31 -6.29 3.06
C ASN A 53 5.09 -4.97 2.92
N LYS A 54 5.51 -4.61 1.70
CA LYS A 54 6.22 -3.35 1.46
C LYS A 54 5.33 -2.13 1.71
N LEU A 55 4.05 -2.19 1.34
CA LEU A 55 3.11 -1.09 1.56
C LEU A 55 2.87 -0.86 3.06
N LEU A 56 2.78 -1.94 3.86
CA LEU A 56 2.72 -1.85 5.32
C LEU A 56 3.97 -1.17 5.90
N ILE A 57 5.17 -1.61 5.49
CA ILE A 57 6.43 -1.01 5.95
C ILE A 57 6.49 0.50 5.62
N VAL A 58 6.03 0.90 4.43
CA VAL A 58 6.01 2.33 4.06
C VAL A 58 4.98 3.08 4.91
N SER A 59 3.80 2.49 5.16
CA SER A 59 2.78 3.08 6.02
C SER A 59 3.29 3.33 7.44
N ASP A 60 3.97 2.34 8.03
CA ASP A 60 4.54 2.46 9.38
C ASP A 60 5.57 3.60 9.44
N ARG A 61 6.44 3.70 8.44
CA ARG A 61 7.44 4.78 8.33
C ARG A 61 6.82 6.16 8.13
N LEU A 62 5.67 6.25 7.45
CA LEU A 62 4.97 7.52 7.30
C LEU A 62 4.37 7.98 8.62
N GLU A 63 3.84 7.06 9.44
CA GLU A 63 3.37 7.40 10.78
C GLU A 63 4.53 7.84 11.68
N GLU A 64 5.68 7.15 11.64
CA GLU A 64 6.90 7.59 12.36
C GLU A 64 7.27 9.04 12.01
N VAL A 65 7.38 9.36 10.70
CA VAL A 65 7.68 10.72 10.23
C VAL A 65 6.61 11.72 10.67
N ARG A 66 5.34 11.32 10.67
CA ARG A 66 4.24 12.17 11.12
C ARG A 66 4.32 12.45 12.62
N GLU A 67 4.73 11.48 13.43
CA GLU A 67 4.96 11.68 14.87
C GLU A 67 6.13 12.60 15.14
N GLU A 68 7.23 12.50 14.39
CA GLU A 68 8.39 13.41 14.49
C GLU A 68 8.05 14.87 14.12
N LEU A 69 6.98 15.09 13.35
CA LEU A 69 6.52 16.41 12.92
C LEU A 69 5.49 17.05 13.87
N LYS A 70 5.04 16.35 14.91
CA LYS A 70 4.13 16.88 15.95
C LYS A 70 4.90 17.74 16.96
#